data_AF-A0A699ZXN5-F1
#
_entry.id   AF-A0A699ZXN5-F1
#
_cell.length_a   1.000
_cell.length_b   1.000
_cell.length_c   1.000
_cell.angle_alpha   90.00
_cell.angle_beta   90.00
_cell.angle_gamma   90.00
#
_symmetry.space_group_name_H-M   'P 1'
#
loop_
_entity.id
_entity.type
_entity.pdbx_description
1 polymer ?
#
loop_
_entity_poly.entity_id
_entity_poly.type
_entity_poly.pdbx_seq_one_letter_code
_entity_poly.pdbx_strand_id
1 'polypeptide(L)'
;VEGLVCDRGLTLGHLIGVLHEVGNSGMFRPEMLRPMGLPEDVNVIAWGLSLERPTMILYGIDNIRDLFGHRVNLSLIKRNPICRLGL
;
A
#
# COMPACT_ATOMS: atom_id res chain seq x y z
N VAL A 1 -4.43 -3.92 0.71
CA VAL A 1 -4.43 -2.89 1.77
C VAL A 1 -3.06 -2.94 2.39
N GLU A 2 -2.26 -1.92 2.16
CA GLU A 2 -0.88 -1.84 2.68
C GLU A 2 -0.89 -1.36 4.14
N GLY A 3 -1.84 -0.49 4.49
CA GLY A 3 -2.01 -0.01 5.85
C GLY A 3 -3.47 0.30 6.17
N LEU A 4 -3.79 0.19 7.46
CA LEU A 4 -5.10 0.55 8.01
C LEU A 4 -4.91 1.23 9.36
N VAL A 5 -5.80 2.17 9.67
CA VAL A 5 -5.91 2.84 10.97
C VAL A 5 -7.36 2.72 11.41
N CYS A 6 -7.54 2.31 12.66
CA CYS A 6 -8.84 2.06 13.29
C CYS A 6 -8.91 2.92 14.55
N ASP A 7 -9.76 3.95 14.54
CA ASP A 7 -9.90 4.87 15.67
C ASP A 7 -11.26 5.60 15.63
N ARG A 8 -11.62 6.23 16.75
CA ARG A 8 -12.81 7.06 16.88
C ARG A 8 -12.57 8.45 16.29
N GLY A 9 -13.60 9.03 15.67
CA GLY A 9 -13.51 10.40 15.14
C GLY A 9 -12.64 10.53 13.88
N LEU A 10 -12.28 9.43 13.21
CA LEU A 10 -11.63 9.51 11.90
C LEU A 10 -12.55 10.11 10.86
N THR A 11 -12.04 11.05 10.07
CA THR A 11 -12.77 11.75 9.00
C THR A 11 -12.01 11.63 7.67
N LEU A 12 -12.69 11.95 6.56
CA LEU A 12 -12.04 12.09 5.24
C LEU A 12 -10.90 13.13 5.24
N GLY A 13 -10.89 14.10 6.16
CA GLY A 13 -9.78 15.04 6.31
C GLY A 13 -8.46 14.37 6.70
N HIS A 14 -8.52 13.29 7.49
CA HIS A 14 -7.34 12.51 7.86
C HIS A 14 -6.76 11.71 6.69
N LEU A 15 -7.53 11.53 5.61
CA LEU A 15 -7.09 10.86 4.38
C LEU A 15 -6.28 11.78 3.46
N ILE A 16 -6.25 13.10 3.68
CA ILE A 16 -5.61 14.03 2.73
C ILE A 16 -4.12 13.71 2.52
N GLY A 17 -3.35 13.49 3.60
CA GLY A 17 -1.93 13.11 3.48
C GLY A 17 -1.74 11.77 2.77
N VAL A 18 -2.60 10.79 3.08
CA VAL A 18 -2.54 9.43 2.51
C VAL A 18 -2.95 9.41 1.04
N LEU A 19 -3.94 10.19 0.64
CA LEU A 19 -4.37 10.35 -0.76
C LEU A 19 -3.24 10.93 -1.62
N HIS A 20 -2.50 11.90 -1.08
CA HIS A 20 -1.37 12.52 -1.77
C HIS A 20 -0.15 11.58 -1.90
N GLU A 21 0.16 10.81 -0.86
CA GLU A 21 1.40 9.99 -0.82
C GLU A 21 1.23 8.56 -1.34
N VAL A 22 0.10 7.91 -1.04
CA VAL A 22 -0.04 6.45 -1.17
C VAL A 22 -1.04 6.07 -2.28
N GLY A 23 -1.71 7.05 -2.87
CA GLY A 23 -2.70 6.84 -3.93
C GLY A 23 -4.01 6.28 -3.38
N ASN A 24 -4.39 5.06 -3.79
CA ASN A 24 -5.72 4.52 -3.55
C ASN A 24 -5.99 4.36 -2.05
N SER A 25 -7.01 5.05 -1.54
CA SER A 25 -7.35 5.06 -0.13
C SER A 25 -8.83 5.33 0.09
N GLY A 26 -9.34 4.97 1.26
CA GLY A 26 -10.76 5.07 1.55
C GLY A 26 -11.13 4.75 2.99
N MET A 27 -12.36 5.06 3.34
CA MET A 27 -12.96 4.72 4.63
C MET A 27 -13.86 3.50 4.45
N PHE A 28 -13.79 2.56 5.39
CA PHE A 28 -14.66 1.40 5.36
C PHE A 28 -16.08 1.77 5.78
N ARG A 29 -17.06 1.14 5.11
CA ARG A 29 -18.47 1.35 5.41
C ARG A 29 -18.86 0.62 6.71
N PRO A 30 -19.72 1.20 7.57
CA PRO A 30 -20.07 0.60 8.86
C PRO A 30 -20.61 -0.84 8.76
N GLU A 31 -21.39 -1.17 7.73
CA GLU A 31 -21.93 -2.52 7.55
C GLU A 31 -20.87 -3.59 7.29
N MET A 32 -19.68 -3.21 6.82
CA MET A 32 -18.54 -4.13 6.69
C MET A 32 -17.85 -4.33 8.05
N LEU A 33 -17.83 -3.31 8.89
CA LEU A 33 -17.16 -3.33 10.20
C LEU A 33 -17.98 -4.03 11.29
N ARG A 34 -19.32 -3.92 11.24
CA ARG A 34 -20.23 -4.57 12.21
C ARG A 34 -19.99 -6.09 12.40
N PRO A 35 -19.85 -6.92 11.34
CA PRO A 35 -19.57 -8.35 11.52
C PRO A 35 -18.18 -8.66 12.11
N MET A 36 -17.27 -7.68 12.15
CA MET A 36 -15.95 -7.83 12.77
C MET A 36 -15.96 -7.58 14.28
N GLY A 37 -17.10 -7.19 14.87
CA GLY A 37 -17.23 -6.92 16.30
C GLY A 37 -16.63 -5.58 16.74
N LEU A 38 -16.37 -4.67 15.79
CA LEU A 38 -15.89 -3.33 16.10
C LEU A 38 -17.02 -2.48 16.71
N PRO A 39 -16.72 -1.62 17.71
CA PRO A 39 -17.68 -0.66 18.25
C PRO A 39 -18.24 0.26 17.16
N GLU A 40 -19.52 0.65 17.26
CA GLU A 40 -20.19 1.49 16.24
C GLU A 40 -19.62 2.90 16.11
N ASP A 41 -18.90 3.37 17.14
CA ASP A 41 -18.24 4.67 17.19
C ASP A 41 -16.82 4.66 16.61
N VAL A 42 -16.36 3.50 16.12
CA VAL A 42 -15.04 3.31 15.52
C VAL A 42 -15.14 3.32 14.00
N ASN A 43 -14.30 4.15 13.38
CA ASN A 43 -14.14 4.21 11.94
C ASN A 43 -12.80 3.58 11.54
N VAL A 44 -12.72 3.06 10.32
CA VAL A 44 -11.48 2.50 9.79
C VAL A 44 -11.13 3.16 8.46
N ILE A 45 -9.93 3.68 8.39
CA ILE A 45 -9.31 4.20 7.17
C ILE A 45 -8.31 3.16 6.67
N ALA A 46 -8.31 2.89 5.38
CA ALA A 46 -7.32 2.04 4.75
C ALA A 46 -6.78 2.65 3.47
N TRP A 47 -5.56 2.25 3.14
CA TRP A 47 -4.89 2.63 1.91
C TRP A 47 -4.09 1.48 1.33
N GLY A 48 -3.73 1.62 0.06
CA GLY A 48 -2.92 0.64 -0.65
C GLY A 48 -2.16 1.28 -1.78
N LEU A 49 -0.85 1.07 -1.77
CA LEU A 49 0.03 1.32 -2.89
C LEU A 49 0.52 -0.03 -3.42
N SER A 50 0.53 -0.20 -4.74
CA SER A 50 1.19 -1.34 -5.36
C SER A 50 2.69 -1.20 -5.21
N LEU A 51 3.40 -2.21 -4.68
CA LEU A 51 4.87 -2.19 -4.60
C LEU A 51 5.53 -2.37 -5.98
N GLU A 52 4.83 -2.97 -6.93
CA GLU A 52 5.36 -3.36 -8.22
C GLU A 52 5.62 -2.14 -9.11
N ARG A 53 4.69 -1.17 -9.14
CA ARG A 53 4.83 0.03 -9.97
C ARG A 53 6.01 0.93 -9.54
N PRO A 54 6.15 1.32 -8.25
CA PRO A 54 7.30 2.09 -7.78
C PRO A 54 8.62 1.36 -8.04
N THR A 55 8.64 0.04 -7.83
CA THR A 55 9.85 -0.76 -8.04
C THR A 55 10.23 -0.82 -9.52
N MET A 56 9.27 -1.02 -10.41
CA MET A 56 9.49 -0.98 -11.86
C MET A 56 10.02 0.39 -12.33
N ILE A 57 9.48 1.49 -11.80
CA ILE A 57 9.95 2.84 -12.11
C ILE A 57 11.37 3.07 -11.57
N LEU A 58 11.65 2.66 -10.33
CA LEU A 58 12.95 2.85 -9.67
C LEU A 58 14.08 2.07 -10.36
N TYR A 59 13.81 0.84 -10.79
CA TYR A 59 14.79 -0.03 -11.43
C TYR A 59 14.73 -0.01 -12.98
N GLY A 60 13.85 0.81 -13.58
CA GLY A 60 13.72 0.92 -15.04
C GLY A 60 13.28 -0.38 -15.72
N ILE A 61 12.37 -1.13 -15.08
CA ILE A 61 11.88 -2.42 -15.57
C ILE A 61 10.54 -2.21 -16.28
N ASP A 62 10.48 -2.55 -17.57
CA ASP A 62 9.27 -2.37 -18.39
C ASP A 62 8.26 -3.53 -18.25
N ASN A 63 8.71 -4.70 -17.79
CA ASN A 63 7.88 -5.90 -17.66
C ASN A 63 7.89 -6.45 -16.23
N ILE A 64 6.72 -6.56 -15.62
CA ILE A 64 6.54 -7.08 -14.26
C ILE A 64 7.08 -8.50 -14.05
N ARG A 65 7.19 -9.31 -15.11
CA ARG A 65 7.74 -10.68 -15.05
C ARG A 65 9.25 -10.70 -14.79
N ASP A 66 9.93 -9.61 -15.11
CA ASP A 66 11.34 -9.43 -14.84
C ASP A 66 11.58 -8.92 -13.41
N LEU A 67 10.50 -8.58 -12.70
CA LEU A 67 10.51 -8.23 -11.29
C LEU A 67 10.13 -9.42 -10.40
N PHE A 68 9.10 -10.19 -10.78
CA PHE A 68 8.66 -11.39 -10.04
C PHE A 68 8.41 -12.58 -10.97
N GLY A 69 8.90 -13.75 -10.58
CA GLY A 69 8.59 -15.03 -11.21
C GLY A 69 9.83 -15.88 -11.51
N HIS A 70 9.59 -17.06 -12.05
CA HIS A 70 10.64 -18.04 -12.33
C HIS A 70 11.59 -17.65 -13.47
N ARG A 71 11.31 -16.56 -14.20
CA ARG A 71 12.15 -16.03 -15.30
C ARG A 71 13.00 -14.84 -14.87
N VAL A 72 12.95 -14.46 -13.59
CA VAL A 72 13.68 -13.32 -13.07
C VAL A 72 15.19 -13.50 -13.27
N ASN A 73 15.88 -12.43 -13.64
CA ASN A 73 17.33 -12.49 -13.84
C ASN A 73 18.05 -12.45 -12.48
N LEU A 74 18.62 -13.57 -12.04
CA LEU A 74 19.34 -13.66 -10.77
C LEU A 74 20.56 -12.73 -10.69
N SER A 75 21.20 -12.42 -11.82
CA SER A 75 22.31 -11.48 -11.88
C SER A 75 21.85 -10.03 -11.63
N LEU A 76 20.60 -9.69 -11.94
CA LEU A 76 20.00 -8.40 -11.58
C LEU A 76 19.84 -8.31 -10.06
N ILE A 77 19.26 -9.34 -9.44
CA ILE A 77 19.03 -9.40 -7.98
C ILE A 77 20.35 -9.29 -7.21
N LYS A 78 21.40 -10.00 -7.65
CA LYS A 78 22.70 -9.98 -6.97
C LYS A 78 23.47 -8.66 -7.11
N ARG A 79 23.23 -7.91 -8.19
CA ARG A 79 23.93 -6.63 -8.46
C ARG A 79 23.23 -5.45 -7.79
N ASN A 80 21.92 -5.51 -7.65
CA ASN A 80 21.18 -4.43 -7.04
C ASN A 80 21.47 -4.36 -5.53
N PRO A 81 21.72 -3.15 -4.98
CA PRO A 81 21.85 -2.98 -3.55
C PRO A 81 20.50 -3.26 -2.87
N ILE A 82 20.55 -3.52 -1.56
CA ILE A 82 19.34 -3.64 -0.73
C ILE A 82 18.50 -2.38 -0.94
N CYS A 83 17.25 -2.57 -1.38
CA CYS A 83 16.31 -1.46 -1.55
C CYS A 83 16.05 -0.82 -0.18
N ARG A 84 16.48 0.43 -0.01
CA ARG A 84 16.20 1.26 1.15
C ARG A 84 15.36 2.43 0.69
N LEU A 85 14.11 2.49 1.13
CA LEU A 85 13.26 3.67 0.93
C LEU A 85 13.75 4.78 1.88
N GLY A 86 14.41 5.80 1.33
CA GLY A 86 14.65 7.08 2.02
C GLY A 86 15.85 7.16 2.98
N LEU A 87 16.98 6.51 2.71
CA LEU A 87 18.25 6.73 3.42
C LEU A 87 19.46 6.77 2.47
#